data_AF-A0A9P1MAT3-F1
#
_entry.id   AF-A0A9P1MAT3-F1
#
_cell.length_a   1.000
_cell.length_b   1.000
_cell.length_c   1.000
_cell.angle_alpha   90.00
_cell.angle_beta   90.00
_cell.angle_gamma   90.00
#
_symmetry.space_group_name_H-M   'P 1'
#
loop_
_entity.id
_entity.type
_entity.pdbx_description
1 polymer ?
#
loop_
_entity_poly.entity_id
_entity_poly.type
_entity_poly.pdbx_seq_one_letter_code
_entity_poly.pdbx_strand_id
1 'polypeptide(L)'
;MAPRLPPSRSFLSLSARTLAFQLRRRVDHRHQPLAIFAYAEDGYAKENLGNCIFSYVESGVSRIKDFVEKYGEAGVSEINTLAPAHVLTLDLDETDSVYYCGAAVKEGKLTMLFNAKNLGVNISDALSRENLEKALNQAEQPEDNKLNYMARRSIREDWDPQAEALTKSARELLKNENLNFRPDFDNLFATLKANQAKLDRNDWDENLGGWVHSYFEGVVSQLKWQQFGEDDMLQEGFAEAVPNNEIAFRIVDKTEKSYNECVIEDGTTTIANWGVNISDAAQGFVDIL
;
A
#
# COMPACT_ATOMS: atom_id res chain seq x y z
N MET A 1 22.48 -24.29 36.14
CA MET A 1 23.25 -23.52 35.14
C MET A 1 22.46 -23.59 33.83
N ALA A 2 21.63 -22.58 33.55
CA ALA A 2 20.91 -22.50 32.28
C ALA A 2 21.84 -21.92 31.21
N PRO A 3 21.86 -22.46 29.97
CA PRO A 3 22.71 -21.91 28.92
C PRO A 3 22.18 -20.54 28.50
N ARG A 4 23.05 -19.53 28.51
CA ARG A 4 22.75 -18.21 27.95
C ARG A 4 22.59 -18.36 26.44
N LEU A 5 21.38 -18.09 25.94
CA LEU A 5 21.15 -17.89 24.51
C LEU A 5 21.98 -16.70 24.02
N PRO A 6 22.62 -16.79 22.84
CA PRO A 6 23.36 -15.67 22.28
C PRO A 6 22.39 -14.53 21.90
N PRO A 7 22.85 -13.26 21.93
CA PRO A 7 22.04 -12.14 21.52
C PRO A 7 21.65 -12.30 20.05
N SER A 8 20.37 -12.13 19.75
CA SER A 8 19.82 -12.15 18.39
C SER A 8 20.47 -11.05 17.55
N ARG A 9 21.52 -11.40 16.80
CA ARG A 9 21.94 -10.60 15.65
C ARG A 9 20.80 -10.68 14.65
N SER A 10 20.11 -9.55 14.45
CA SER A 10 18.92 -9.45 13.62
C SER A 10 19.18 -9.98 12.21
N PHE A 11 18.42 -11.00 11.80
CA PHE A 11 18.37 -11.51 10.43
C PHE A 11 18.04 -10.40 9.42
N LEU A 12 17.27 -9.39 9.84
CA LEU A 12 16.97 -8.16 9.10
C LEU A 12 18.23 -7.40 8.64
N SER A 13 19.31 -7.40 9.44
CA SER A 13 20.57 -6.74 9.04
C SER A 13 21.31 -7.49 7.93
N LEU A 14 21.06 -8.80 7.78
CA LEU A 14 21.73 -9.64 6.80
C LEU A 14 21.04 -9.54 5.42
N SER A 15 19.71 -9.47 5.35
CA SER A 15 18.99 -9.33 4.07
C SER A 15 19.19 -7.94 3.45
N ALA A 16 19.09 -6.86 4.25
CA ALA A 16 19.34 -5.49 3.79
C ALA A 16 20.77 -5.30 3.29
N ARG A 17 21.76 -5.85 4.00
CA ARG A 17 23.16 -5.86 3.56
C ARG A 17 23.36 -6.70 2.31
N THR A 18 22.66 -7.83 2.18
CA THR A 18 22.76 -8.70 1.00
C THR A 18 22.16 -8.02 -0.23
N LEU A 19 20.99 -7.37 -0.11
CA LEU A 19 20.36 -6.61 -1.18
C LEU A 19 21.21 -5.40 -1.56
N ALA A 20 21.67 -4.60 -0.59
CA ALA A 20 22.56 -3.47 -0.86
C ALA A 20 23.90 -3.91 -1.48
N PHE A 21 24.44 -5.07 -1.08
CA PHE A 21 25.65 -5.65 -1.64
C PHE A 21 25.43 -6.21 -3.06
N GLN A 22 24.29 -6.84 -3.32
CA GLN A 22 23.90 -7.33 -4.65
C GLN A 22 23.69 -6.17 -5.63
N LEU A 23 22.98 -5.12 -5.20
CA LEU A 23 22.78 -3.89 -5.97
C LEU A 23 24.11 -3.16 -6.25
N ARG A 24 25.01 -3.08 -5.26
CA ARG A 24 26.37 -2.51 -5.46
C ARG A 24 27.23 -3.30 -6.45
N ARG A 25 27.07 -4.63 -6.53
CA ARG A 25 27.81 -5.48 -7.49
C ARG A 25 27.21 -5.45 -8.90
N ARG A 26 25.99 -4.96 -9.07
CA ARG A 26 25.25 -4.91 -10.34
C ARG A 26 24.79 -3.49 -10.66
N VAL A 27 25.64 -2.49 -10.44
CA VAL A 27 25.45 -1.19 -11.07
C VAL A 27 25.82 -1.37 -12.54
N ASP A 28 24.83 -1.26 -13.43
CA ASP A 28 25.08 -1.38 -14.86
C ASP A 28 25.77 -0.10 -15.37
N HIS A 29 27.10 -0.15 -15.48
CA HIS A 29 27.92 0.93 -16.04
C HIS A 29 27.68 1.17 -17.55
N ARG A 30 26.67 0.54 -18.17
CA ARG A 30 26.28 0.81 -19.56
C ARG A 30 25.82 2.26 -19.82
N HIS A 31 25.60 3.05 -18.77
CA HIS A 31 25.46 4.50 -18.91
C HIS A 31 26.85 5.09 -19.01
N GLN A 32 27.31 5.30 -20.25
CA GLN A 32 28.57 5.97 -20.53
C GLN A 32 28.56 7.32 -19.79
N PRO A 33 29.52 7.62 -18.90
CA PRO A 33 29.56 8.90 -18.19
C PRO A 33 29.49 10.10 -19.14
N LEU A 34 29.96 9.91 -20.39
CA LEU A 34 29.83 10.88 -21.48
C LEU A 34 28.38 11.23 -21.85
N ALA A 35 27.46 10.27 -21.80
CA ALA A 35 26.05 10.50 -22.07
C ALA A 35 25.40 11.34 -20.97
N ILE A 36 25.79 11.13 -19.70
CA ILE A 36 25.31 11.91 -18.56
C ILE A 36 25.94 13.31 -18.55
N PHE A 37 27.22 13.43 -18.92
CA PHE A 37 27.94 14.71 -18.95
C PHE A 37 27.33 15.76 -19.89
N ALA A 38 26.58 15.33 -20.91
CA ALA A 38 25.84 16.23 -21.79
C ALA A 38 24.83 17.12 -21.04
N TYR A 39 24.37 16.67 -19.87
CA TYR A 39 23.41 17.34 -18.99
C TYR A 39 24.08 18.04 -17.80
N ALA A 40 25.41 18.07 -17.76
CA ALA A 40 26.14 18.79 -16.73
C ALA A 40 26.12 20.29 -17.03
N GLU A 41 25.22 21.01 -16.36
CA GLU A 41 25.25 22.47 -16.25
C GLU A 41 26.37 22.94 -15.30
N ASP A 42 26.70 24.23 -15.33
CA ASP A 42 27.72 24.82 -14.47
C ASP A 42 27.48 24.47 -12.99
N GLY A 43 28.52 23.96 -12.32
CA GLY A 43 28.45 23.51 -10.93
C GLY A 43 28.85 22.05 -10.75
N TYR A 44 28.27 21.38 -9.75
CA TYR A 44 28.78 20.11 -9.20
C TYR A 44 28.99 19.01 -10.25
N ALA A 45 28.00 18.80 -11.13
CA ALA A 45 28.09 17.77 -12.17
C ALA A 45 29.15 18.09 -13.24
N LYS A 46 29.39 19.38 -13.54
CA LYS A 46 30.41 19.81 -14.51
C LYS A 46 31.81 19.75 -13.95
N GLU A 47 31.97 20.19 -12.71
CA GLU A 47 33.25 20.26 -12.01
C GLU A 47 33.72 18.87 -11.55
N ASN A 48 32.78 17.98 -11.18
CA ASN A 48 33.10 16.69 -10.61
C ASN A 48 32.03 15.62 -10.87
N LEU A 49 31.85 15.27 -12.16
CA LEU A 49 30.87 14.26 -12.58
C LEU A 49 31.03 12.92 -11.84
N GLY A 50 32.27 12.48 -11.60
CA GLY A 50 32.54 11.22 -10.91
C GLY A 50 31.96 11.21 -9.49
N ASN A 51 32.20 12.27 -8.72
CA ASN A 51 31.63 12.40 -7.39
C ASN A 51 30.11 12.58 -7.44
N CYS A 52 29.58 13.31 -8.43
CA CYS A 52 28.13 13.46 -8.62
C CYS A 52 27.43 12.10 -8.79
N ILE A 53 27.93 11.25 -9.70
CA ILE A 53 27.39 9.90 -9.91
C ILE A 53 27.56 9.05 -8.64
N PHE A 54 28.71 9.14 -7.98
CA PHE A 54 28.93 8.44 -6.70
C PHE A 54 27.91 8.85 -5.64
N SER A 55 27.60 10.14 -5.52
CA SER A 55 26.60 10.65 -4.58
C SER A 55 25.20 10.10 -4.87
N TYR A 56 24.80 9.94 -6.14
CA TYR A 56 23.54 9.28 -6.50
C TYR A 56 23.51 7.84 -5.99
N VAL A 57 24.56 7.06 -6.27
CA VAL A 57 24.62 5.66 -5.85
C VAL A 57 24.67 5.53 -4.33
N GLU A 58 25.49 6.34 -3.65
CA GLU A 58 25.60 6.34 -2.19
C GLU A 58 24.26 6.69 -1.54
N SER A 59 23.60 7.74 -2.02
CA SER A 59 22.31 8.15 -1.50
C SER A 59 21.22 7.13 -1.78
N GLY A 60 21.17 6.57 -3.00
CA GLY A 60 20.24 5.52 -3.36
C GLY A 60 20.37 4.29 -2.46
N VAL A 61 21.59 3.85 -2.16
CA VAL A 61 21.83 2.75 -1.19
C VAL A 61 21.35 3.13 0.21
N SER A 62 21.61 4.35 0.66
CA SER A 62 21.13 4.82 1.97
C SER A 62 19.60 4.80 2.05
N ARG A 63 18.91 5.25 1.00
CA ARG A 63 17.45 5.31 1.00
C ARG A 63 16.78 3.94 0.90
N ILE A 64 17.34 3.03 0.14
CA ILE A 64 16.88 1.63 0.12
C ILE A 64 17.04 1.02 1.52
N LYS A 65 18.13 1.34 2.23
CA LYS A 65 18.30 0.90 3.62
C LYS A 65 17.22 1.48 4.53
N ASP A 66 16.93 2.78 4.46
CA ASP A 66 15.86 3.42 5.23
C ASP A 66 14.50 2.75 4.97
N PHE A 67 14.21 2.44 3.70
CA PHE A 67 12.98 1.77 3.29
C PHE A 67 12.87 0.36 3.87
N VAL A 68 13.96 -0.43 3.81
CA VAL A 68 13.99 -1.78 4.39
C VAL A 68 13.92 -1.75 5.91
N GLU A 69 14.53 -0.75 6.57
CA GLU A 69 14.41 -0.57 8.02
C GLU A 69 12.96 -0.26 8.43
N LYS A 70 12.24 0.50 7.60
CA LYS A 70 10.82 0.83 7.84
C LYS A 70 9.88 -0.35 7.57
N TYR A 71 10.03 -1.03 6.43
CA TYR A 71 9.07 -2.03 5.94
C TYR A 71 9.52 -3.49 6.11
N GLY A 72 10.74 -3.73 6.61
CA GLY A 72 11.26 -5.05 6.89
C GLY A 72 11.27 -5.98 5.67
N GLU A 73 10.96 -7.25 5.91
CA GLU A 73 10.94 -8.29 4.86
C GLU A 73 9.88 -8.02 3.79
N ALA A 74 8.74 -7.42 4.16
CA ALA A 74 7.70 -7.07 3.20
C ALA A 74 8.22 -6.04 2.19
N GLY A 75 8.91 -4.99 2.65
CA GLY A 75 9.54 -4.01 1.75
C GLY A 75 10.61 -4.62 0.84
N VAL A 76 11.42 -5.54 1.36
CA VAL A 76 12.41 -6.27 0.55
C VAL A 76 11.74 -7.12 -0.53
N SER A 77 10.66 -7.82 -0.18
CA SER A 77 9.90 -8.64 -1.11
C SER A 77 9.31 -7.80 -2.26
N GLU A 78 8.75 -6.64 -1.94
CA GLU A 78 8.18 -5.71 -2.93
C GLU A 78 9.24 -5.23 -3.93
N ILE A 79 10.40 -4.77 -3.44
CA ILE A 79 11.51 -4.34 -4.32
C ILE A 79 11.99 -5.49 -5.20
N ASN A 80 12.17 -6.69 -4.63
CA ASN A 80 12.67 -7.84 -5.40
C ASN A 80 11.66 -8.33 -6.45
N THR A 81 10.37 -8.20 -6.18
CA THR A 81 9.30 -8.60 -7.09
C THR A 81 9.17 -7.62 -8.24
N LEU A 82 9.19 -6.32 -7.95
CA LEU A 82 8.95 -5.26 -8.93
C LEU A 82 10.22 -4.86 -9.69
N ALA A 83 11.40 -4.99 -9.06
CA ALA A 83 12.70 -4.75 -9.68
C ALA A 83 13.60 -6.02 -9.69
N PRO A 84 13.18 -7.10 -10.36
CA PRO A 84 13.84 -8.42 -10.29
C PRO A 84 15.24 -8.46 -10.94
N ALA A 85 15.64 -7.45 -11.71
CA ALA A 85 17.00 -7.40 -12.25
C ALA A 85 18.05 -7.24 -11.14
N HIS A 86 17.66 -6.68 -9.99
CA HIS A 86 18.56 -6.27 -8.91
C HIS A 86 19.69 -5.37 -9.42
N VAL A 87 19.31 -4.40 -10.24
CA VAL A 87 20.20 -3.38 -10.82
C VAL A 87 19.69 -2.02 -10.39
N LEU A 88 20.60 -1.17 -9.89
CA LEU A 88 20.37 0.26 -9.70
C LEU A 88 20.99 1.03 -10.87
N THR A 89 20.20 1.87 -11.51
CA THR A 89 20.64 2.71 -12.65
C THR A 89 20.40 4.19 -12.37
N LEU A 90 21.09 5.05 -13.13
CA LEU A 90 20.89 6.50 -13.16
C LEU A 90 20.61 6.90 -14.59
N ASP A 91 19.48 7.54 -14.84
CA ASP A 91 18.98 7.81 -16.18
C ASP A 91 18.28 9.17 -16.27
N LEU A 92 18.15 9.69 -17.48
CA LEU A 92 17.42 10.93 -17.74
C LEU A 92 15.91 10.69 -17.57
N ASP A 93 15.22 11.66 -16.98
CA ASP A 93 13.76 11.75 -17.10
C ASP A 93 13.39 12.40 -18.44
N GLU A 94 13.15 11.57 -19.45
CA GLU A 94 12.72 12.03 -20.78
C GLU A 94 11.30 12.61 -20.80
N THR A 95 10.53 12.43 -19.72
CA THR A 95 9.12 12.83 -19.65
C THR A 95 8.90 14.14 -18.87
N ASP A 96 9.97 14.73 -18.32
CA ASP A 96 9.91 15.90 -17.43
C ASP A 96 8.89 15.71 -16.27
N SER A 97 8.73 14.47 -15.80
CA SER A 97 7.87 14.09 -14.68
C SER A 97 8.43 14.48 -13.31
N VAL A 98 9.75 14.70 -13.22
CA VAL A 98 10.46 15.13 -12.01
C VAL A 98 11.11 16.49 -12.21
N TYR A 99 11.03 17.34 -11.18
CA TYR A 99 11.66 18.65 -11.21
C TYR A 99 13.19 18.56 -11.04
N TYR A 100 13.67 17.88 -9.99
CA TYR A 100 15.11 17.66 -9.75
C TYR A 100 15.51 16.22 -10.13
N CYS A 101 14.97 15.27 -9.39
CA CYS A 101 15.24 13.85 -9.53
C CYS A 101 14.09 13.04 -8.93
N GLY A 102 14.05 11.74 -9.23
CA GLY A 102 13.06 10.81 -8.70
C GLY A 102 13.41 9.36 -8.99
N ALA A 103 12.40 8.48 -8.94
CA ALA A 103 12.58 7.05 -9.12
C ALA A 103 11.60 6.50 -10.15
N ALA A 104 12.01 5.44 -10.82
CA ALA A 104 11.13 4.60 -11.63
C ALA A 104 11.60 3.14 -11.58
N VAL A 105 10.71 2.23 -11.94
CA VAL A 105 11.07 0.86 -12.28
C VAL A 105 10.98 0.73 -13.80
N LYS A 106 12.13 0.52 -14.47
CA LYS A 106 12.21 0.36 -15.92
C LYS A 106 12.81 -1.00 -16.24
N GLU A 107 12.11 -1.82 -17.03
CA GLU A 107 12.59 -3.17 -17.41
C GLU A 107 13.01 -4.04 -16.20
N GLY A 108 12.25 -3.95 -15.10
CA GLY A 108 12.58 -4.65 -13.85
C GLY A 108 13.85 -4.15 -13.14
N LYS A 109 14.34 -2.95 -13.47
CA LYS A 109 15.49 -2.29 -12.80
C LYS A 109 15.00 -1.09 -12.00
N LEU A 110 15.57 -0.90 -10.81
CA LEU A 110 15.34 0.33 -10.06
C LEU A 110 16.19 1.44 -10.68
N THR A 111 15.54 2.53 -11.08
CA THR A 111 16.14 3.61 -11.87
C THR A 111 15.99 4.92 -11.11
N MET A 112 17.12 5.56 -10.78
CA MET A 112 17.16 6.95 -10.35
C MET A 112 17.05 7.82 -11.58
N LEU A 113 16.11 8.76 -11.57
CA LEU A 113 15.89 9.70 -12.64
C LEU A 113 16.47 11.06 -12.27
N PHE A 114 17.06 11.77 -13.22
CA PHE A 114 17.41 13.18 -13.08
C PHE A 114 16.75 14.00 -14.19
N ASN A 115 16.35 15.23 -13.89
CA ASN A 115 15.89 16.17 -14.90
C ASN A 115 17.08 16.73 -15.69
N ALA A 116 16.92 16.92 -17.00
CA ALA A 116 17.97 17.38 -17.92
C ALA A 116 18.73 18.64 -17.45
N LYS A 117 18.06 19.52 -16.69
CA LYS A 117 18.62 20.80 -16.21
C LYS A 117 19.07 20.77 -14.74
N ASN A 118 18.85 19.66 -14.05
CA ASN A 118 19.05 19.55 -12.60
C ASN A 118 19.91 18.34 -12.22
N LEU A 119 20.82 17.90 -13.12
CA LEU A 119 21.76 16.83 -12.81
C LEU A 119 22.62 17.20 -11.58
N GLY A 120 22.58 16.35 -10.56
CA GLY A 120 23.36 16.53 -9.34
C GLY A 120 22.73 17.46 -8.30
N VAL A 121 21.50 17.91 -8.52
CA VAL A 121 20.73 18.72 -7.56
C VAL A 121 19.80 17.82 -6.74
N ASN A 122 19.76 18.03 -5.42
CA ASN A 122 18.90 17.30 -4.47
C ASN A 122 18.95 15.77 -4.66
N ILE A 123 20.14 15.24 -4.93
CA ILE A 123 20.41 13.83 -5.22
C ILE A 123 19.73 12.87 -4.23
N SER A 124 19.65 13.27 -2.95
CA SER A 124 19.05 12.46 -1.90
C SER A 124 17.56 12.17 -2.05
N ASP A 125 16.91 12.92 -2.92
CA ASP A 125 15.48 12.83 -3.16
C ASP A 125 15.16 11.79 -4.23
N ALA A 126 16.14 11.38 -5.05
CA ALA A 126 15.94 10.45 -6.17
C ALA A 126 15.24 9.17 -5.71
N LEU A 127 15.74 8.53 -4.65
CA LEU A 127 15.08 7.40 -3.99
C LEU A 127 14.50 7.77 -2.63
N SER A 128 14.05 9.01 -2.41
CA SER A 128 13.28 9.33 -1.19
C SER A 128 12.14 8.31 -1.01
N ARG A 129 11.66 8.12 0.22
CA ARG A 129 10.61 7.12 0.50
C ARG A 129 9.40 7.32 -0.41
N GLU A 130 8.94 8.55 -0.53
CA GLU A 130 7.83 8.94 -1.42
C GLU A 130 8.10 8.57 -2.89
N ASN A 131 9.28 8.94 -3.42
CA ASN A 131 9.62 8.64 -4.80
C ASN A 131 9.77 7.13 -5.05
N LEU A 132 10.38 6.39 -4.11
CA LEU A 132 10.53 4.95 -4.20
C LEU A 132 9.16 4.25 -4.17
N GLU A 133 8.28 4.62 -3.25
CA GLU A 133 6.93 4.05 -3.16
C GLU A 133 6.10 4.35 -4.41
N LYS A 134 6.16 5.58 -4.92
CA LYS A 134 5.54 5.96 -6.18
C LYS A 134 6.06 5.12 -7.33
N ALA A 135 7.38 4.91 -7.42
CA ALA A 135 7.99 4.08 -8.44
C ALA A 135 7.54 2.60 -8.35
N LEU A 136 7.44 2.04 -7.15
CA LEU A 136 6.93 0.68 -6.94
C LEU A 136 5.43 0.59 -7.28
N ASN A 137 4.66 1.64 -7.01
CA ASN A 137 3.23 1.69 -7.33
C ASN A 137 2.96 1.76 -8.83
N GLN A 138 3.83 2.48 -9.56
CA GLN A 138 3.75 2.65 -11.01
C GLN A 138 4.43 1.54 -11.81
N ALA A 139 5.23 0.70 -11.15
CA ALA A 139 5.86 -0.46 -11.78
C ALA A 139 4.81 -1.42 -12.36
N GLU A 140 5.20 -2.14 -13.40
CA GLU A 140 4.43 -3.27 -13.90
C GLU A 140 4.26 -4.29 -12.76
N GLN A 141 3.02 -4.54 -12.37
CA GLN A 141 2.71 -5.50 -11.31
C GLN A 141 2.71 -6.91 -11.91
N PRO A 142 3.14 -7.95 -11.15
CA PRO A 142 3.02 -9.34 -11.60
C PRO A 142 1.59 -9.67 -12.02
N GLU A 143 1.40 -10.51 -13.03
CA GLU A 143 0.06 -10.88 -13.55
C GLU A 143 -0.87 -11.44 -12.45
N ASP A 144 -0.31 -12.20 -11.50
CA ASP A 144 -1.05 -12.77 -10.37
C ASP A 144 -1.42 -11.74 -9.29
N ASN A 145 -0.92 -10.50 -9.39
CA ASN A 145 -1.09 -9.46 -8.39
C ASN A 145 -2.07 -8.39 -8.89
N LYS A 146 -3.32 -8.49 -8.44
CA LYS A 146 -4.40 -7.58 -8.86
C LYS A 146 -4.33 -6.20 -8.21
N LEU A 147 -3.59 -6.09 -7.11
CA LEU A 147 -3.40 -4.87 -6.35
C LEU A 147 -2.10 -4.19 -6.78
N ASN A 148 -2.01 -2.87 -6.58
CA ASN A 148 -0.73 -2.17 -6.69
C ASN A 148 0.00 -2.15 -5.33
N TYR A 149 1.24 -1.65 -5.34
CA TYR A 149 2.08 -1.60 -4.14
C TYR A 149 1.40 -0.85 -2.98
N MET A 150 0.78 0.31 -3.24
CA MET A 150 0.16 1.13 -2.20
C MET A 150 -1.02 0.43 -1.53
N ALA A 151 -1.89 -0.20 -2.33
CA ALA A 151 -3.00 -1.00 -1.82
C ALA A 151 -2.52 -2.17 -0.95
N ARG A 152 -1.53 -2.94 -1.41
CA ARG A 152 -0.95 -4.05 -0.63
C ARG A 152 -0.34 -3.56 0.68
N ARG A 153 0.34 -2.40 0.66
CA ARG A 153 0.90 -1.79 1.86
C ARG A 153 -0.20 -1.40 2.84
N SER A 154 -1.22 -0.68 2.40
CA SER A 154 -2.32 -0.24 3.27
C SER A 154 -3.06 -1.43 3.88
N ILE A 155 -3.34 -2.49 3.13
CA ILE A 155 -3.97 -3.69 3.69
C ILE A 155 -3.10 -4.29 4.81
N ARG A 156 -1.80 -4.47 4.55
CA ARG A 156 -0.86 -5.06 5.50
C ARG A 156 -0.68 -4.22 6.78
N GLU A 157 -0.71 -2.90 6.65
CA GLU A 157 -0.44 -1.99 7.77
C GLU A 157 -1.70 -1.62 8.55
N ASP A 158 -2.83 -1.45 7.86
CA ASP A 158 -4.04 -0.87 8.44
C ASP A 158 -5.13 -1.92 8.71
N TRP A 159 -5.26 -2.94 7.86
CA TRP A 159 -6.31 -3.96 7.95
C TRP A 159 -5.83 -5.23 8.67
N ASP A 160 -4.80 -5.91 8.14
CA ASP A 160 -4.36 -7.24 8.61
C ASP A 160 -4.12 -7.30 10.13
N PRO A 161 -3.50 -6.30 10.80
CA PRO A 161 -3.24 -6.36 12.24
C PRO A 161 -4.50 -6.28 13.10
N GLN A 162 -5.60 -5.75 12.57
CA GLN A 162 -6.81 -5.39 13.34
C GLN A 162 -8.03 -6.25 12.95
N ALA A 163 -8.02 -6.88 11.77
CA ALA A 163 -9.14 -7.62 11.21
C ALA A 163 -9.74 -8.67 12.16
N GLU A 164 -8.90 -9.46 12.85
CA GLU A 164 -9.38 -10.51 13.76
C GLU A 164 -10.04 -9.93 15.02
N ALA A 165 -9.45 -8.89 15.62
CA ALA A 165 -10.02 -8.25 16.80
C ALA A 165 -11.37 -7.60 16.49
N LEU A 166 -11.48 -7.00 15.30
CA LEU A 166 -12.71 -6.40 14.81
C LEU A 166 -13.78 -7.46 14.53
N THR A 167 -13.41 -8.55 13.84
CA THR A 167 -14.30 -9.67 13.54
C THR A 167 -14.82 -10.31 14.82
N LYS A 168 -13.94 -10.57 15.80
CA LYS A 168 -14.32 -11.10 17.11
C LYS A 168 -15.32 -10.22 17.84
N SER A 169 -15.11 -8.90 17.83
CA SER A 169 -16.04 -7.96 18.46
C SER A 169 -17.45 -8.05 17.84
N ALA A 170 -17.54 -8.22 16.52
CA ALA A 170 -18.82 -8.43 15.84
C ALA A 170 -19.47 -9.78 16.20
N ARG A 171 -18.68 -10.87 16.22
CA ARG A 171 -19.14 -12.22 16.61
C ARG A 171 -19.76 -12.21 18.01
N GLU A 172 -19.12 -11.54 18.97
CA GLU A 172 -19.60 -11.43 20.35
C GLU A 172 -20.94 -10.67 20.44
N LEU A 173 -21.07 -9.54 19.72
CA LEU A 173 -22.29 -8.74 19.71
C LEU A 173 -23.48 -9.47 19.07
N LEU A 174 -23.21 -10.26 18.03
CA LEU A 174 -24.24 -10.98 17.26
C LEU A 174 -24.46 -12.42 17.75
N LYS A 175 -23.73 -12.87 18.78
CA LYS A 175 -23.65 -14.28 19.22
C LYS A 175 -23.47 -15.27 18.06
N ASN A 176 -22.66 -14.90 17.08
CA ASN A 176 -22.45 -15.66 15.86
C ASN A 176 -20.96 -15.90 15.63
N GLU A 177 -20.44 -17.03 16.11
CA GLU A 177 -19.02 -17.41 15.97
C GLU A 177 -18.59 -17.63 14.52
N ASN A 178 -19.52 -17.89 13.61
CA ASN A 178 -19.22 -18.13 12.20
C ASN A 178 -19.16 -16.84 11.38
N LEU A 179 -19.52 -15.70 11.98
CA LEU A 179 -19.50 -14.41 11.28
C LEU A 179 -18.11 -14.08 10.76
N ASN A 180 -18.03 -13.57 9.54
CA ASN A 180 -16.79 -13.08 8.96
C ASN A 180 -16.99 -11.76 8.20
N PHE A 181 -15.98 -10.89 8.30
CA PHE A 181 -15.89 -9.72 7.43
C PHE A 181 -15.23 -10.10 6.11
N ARG A 182 -15.90 -9.76 5.01
CA ARG A 182 -15.43 -10.05 3.66
C ARG A 182 -15.12 -8.74 2.92
N PRO A 183 -13.87 -8.24 3.01
CA PRO A 183 -13.48 -6.98 2.37
C PRO A 183 -13.41 -7.06 0.83
N ASP A 184 -13.12 -8.24 0.27
CA ASP A 184 -13.02 -8.48 -1.20
C ASP A 184 -12.09 -7.48 -1.92
N PHE A 185 -10.88 -7.28 -1.37
CA PHE A 185 -9.94 -6.23 -1.80
C PHE A 185 -9.64 -6.23 -3.30
N ASP A 186 -9.54 -7.41 -3.93
CA ASP A 186 -9.31 -7.52 -5.37
C ASP A 186 -10.41 -6.84 -6.19
N ASN A 187 -11.67 -7.19 -5.88
CA ASN A 187 -12.84 -6.64 -6.58
C ASN A 187 -13.02 -5.16 -6.24
N LEU A 188 -12.81 -4.81 -4.96
CA LEU A 188 -12.87 -3.43 -4.51
C LEU A 188 -11.86 -2.54 -5.23
N PHE A 189 -10.61 -2.98 -5.30
CA PHE A 189 -9.53 -2.26 -5.98
C PHE A 189 -9.84 -2.11 -7.48
N ALA A 190 -10.29 -3.18 -8.14
CA ALA A 190 -10.69 -3.11 -9.55
C ALA A 190 -11.83 -2.11 -9.78
N THR A 191 -12.83 -2.09 -8.89
CA THR A 191 -13.98 -1.18 -8.97
C THR A 191 -13.57 0.27 -8.75
N LEU A 192 -12.73 0.54 -7.74
CA LEU A 192 -12.18 1.88 -7.46
C LEU A 192 -11.32 2.38 -8.60
N LYS A 193 -10.42 1.54 -9.12
CA LYS A 193 -9.56 1.88 -10.25
C LYS A 193 -10.37 2.22 -11.49
N ALA A 194 -11.41 1.44 -11.80
CA ALA A 194 -12.30 1.70 -12.94
C ALA A 194 -13.11 3.00 -12.78
N ASN A 195 -13.37 3.43 -11.55
CA ASN A 195 -14.14 4.64 -11.23
C ASN A 195 -13.27 5.79 -10.70
N GLN A 196 -11.94 5.71 -10.83
CA GLN A 196 -11.01 6.66 -10.22
C GLN A 196 -11.32 8.12 -10.58
N ALA A 197 -11.74 8.40 -11.82
CA ALA A 197 -12.10 9.75 -12.28
C ALA A 197 -13.34 10.35 -11.57
N LYS A 198 -14.14 9.53 -10.89
CA LYS A 198 -15.30 9.95 -10.10
C LYS A 198 -14.98 10.10 -8.61
N LEU A 199 -13.81 9.63 -8.17
CA LEU A 199 -13.37 9.79 -6.79
C LEU A 199 -12.85 11.21 -6.61
N ASP A 200 -13.35 11.92 -5.61
CA ASP A 200 -12.85 13.26 -5.23
C ASP A 200 -11.53 13.16 -4.43
N ARG A 201 -10.69 12.16 -4.73
CA ARG A 201 -9.44 11.88 -4.02
C ARG A 201 -8.48 11.03 -4.84
N ASN A 202 -7.20 11.38 -4.78
CA ASN A 202 -6.13 10.71 -5.53
C ASN A 202 -5.38 9.64 -4.70
N ASP A 203 -5.61 9.60 -3.39
CA ASP A 203 -4.97 8.73 -2.39
C ASP A 203 -5.81 7.48 -2.07
N TRP A 204 -6.71 7.09 -2.97
CA TRP A 204 -7.69 6.02 -2.71
C TRP A 204 -7.02 4.66 -2.50
N ASP A 205 -5.95 4.36 -3.23
CA ASP A 205 -5.19 3.10 -3.13
C ASP A 205 -4.28 3.09 -1.89
N GLU A 206 -3.69 4.23 -1.56
CA GLU A 206 -2.86 4.42 -0.35
C GLU A 206 -3.61 4.17 0.96
N ASN A 207 -4.94 4.29 0.96
CA ASN A 207 -5.79 4.13 2.13
C ASN A 207 -6.76 2.95 2.01
N LEU A 208 -6.54 2.03 1.06
CA LEU A 208 -7.48 0.95 0.78
C LEU A 208 -7.81 0.11 2.02
N GLY A 209 -6.78 -0.32 2.76
CA GLY A 209 -6.93 -1.11 3.98
C GLY A 209 -7.53 -0.30 5.13
N GLY A 210 -7.07 0.94 5.31
CA GLY A 210 -7.54 1.85 6.35
C GLY A 210 -9.03 2.17 6.23
N TRP A 211 -9.51 2.47 5.02
CA TRP A 211 -10.94 2.75 4.83
C TRP A 211 -11.81 1.53 5.06
N VAL A 212 -11.42 0.37 4.55
CA VAL A 212 -12.15 -0.87 4.78
C VAL A 212 -12.20 -1.22 6.27
N HIS A 213 -11.10 -1.03 7.00
CA HIS A 213 -11.08 -1.15 8.45
C HIS A 213 -12.12 -0.23 9.10
N SER A 214 -12.10 1.07 8.78
CA SER A 214 -13.04 2.03 9.32
C SER A 214 -14.49 1.67 9.01
N TYR A 215 -14.79 1.14 7.82
CA TYR A 215 -16.15 0.70 7.46
C TYR A 215 -16.66 -0.38 8.40
N PHE A 216 -15.87 -1.44 8.59
CA PHE A 216 -16.25 -2.52 9.50
C PHE A 216 -16.21 -2.11 10.99
N GLU A 217 -15.38 -1.13 11.35
CA GLU A 217 -15.43 -0.50 12.67
C GLU A 217 -16.72 0.29 12.88
N GLY A 218 -17.21 0.98 11.84
CA GLY A 218 -18.52 1.62 11.82
C GLY A 218 -19.64 0.61 12.06
N VAL A 219 -19.59 -0.56 11.39
CA VAL A 219 -20.54 -1.67 11.62
C VAL A 219 -20.56 -2.09 13.10
N VAL A 220 -19.41 -2.39 13.68
CA VAL A 220 -19.32 -2.79 15.10
C VAL A 220 -19.85 -1.70 16.02
N SER A 221 -19.60 -0.43 15.68
CA SER A 221 -20.10 0.72 16.43
C SER A 221 -21.63 0.81 16.38
N GLN A 222 -22.24 0.60 15.22
CA GLN A 222 -23.71 0.59 15.08
C GLN A 222 -24.34 -0.61 15.78
N LEU A 223 -23.74 -1.80 15.72
CA LEU A 223 -24.22 -2.97 16.47
C LEU A 223 -24.26 -2.72 17.99
N LYS A 224 -23.24 -2.03 18.53
CA LYS A 224 -23.22 -1.61 19.94
C LYS A 224 -24.30 -0.58 20.23
N TRP A 225 -24.42 0.44 19.38
CA TRP A 225 -25.39 1.53 19.56
C TRP A 225 -26.84 1.03 19.52
N GLN A 226 -27.13 0.08 18.63
CA GLN A 226 -28.45 -0.54 18.46
C GLN A 226 -28.69 -1.70 19.44
N GLN A 227 -27.77 -1.91 20.41
CA GLN A 227 -27.90 -2.89 21.49
C GLN A 227 -28.02 -4.35 21.04
N PHE A 228 -27.44 -4.73 19.89
CA PHE A 228 -27.43 -6.12 19.44
C PHE A 228 -26.83 -7.07 20.47
N GLY A 229 -25.84 -6.63 21.25
CA GLY A 229 -25.24 -7.47 22.32
C GLY A 229 -26.16 -7.76 23.51
N GLU A 230 -27.30 -7.07 23.61
CA GLU A 230 -28.23 -7.13 24.74
C GLU A 230 -29.62 -7.66 24.35
N ASP A 231 -29.93 -7.76 23.04
CA ASP A 231 -31.24 -8.15 22.52
C ASP A 231 -31.16 -9.44 21.68
N ASP A 232 -31.72 -10.52 22.20
CA ASP A 232 -31.73 -11.84 21.55
C ASP A 232 -32.58 -11.82 20.25
N MET A 233 -33.64 -11.02 20.16
CA MET A 233 -34.47 -10.95 18.95
C MET A 233 -33.72 -10.28 17.79
N LEU A 234 -32.92 -9.25 18.08
CA LEU A 234 -32.07 -8.62 17.07
C LEU A 234 -30.97 -9.57 16.57
N GLN A 235 -30.37 -10.35 17.47
CA GLN A 235 -29.38 -11.38 17.12
C GLN A 235 -29.99 -12.47 16.22
N GLU A 236 -31.15 -12.99 16.60
CA GLU A 236 -31.88 -14.00 15.82
C GLU A 236 -32.30 -13.46 14.46
N GLY A 237 -32.91 -12.26 14.42
CA GLY A 237 -33.31 -11.62 13.16
C GLY A 237 -32.12 -11.40 12.22
N PHE A 238 -30.96 -11.00 12.75
CA PHE A 238 -29.74 -10.89 11.95
C PHE A 238 -29.28 -12.24 11.40
N ALA A 239 -29.28 -13.29 12.23
CA ALA A 239 -28.86 -14.61 11.79
C ALA A 239 -29.80 -15.19 10.71
N GLU A 240 -31.10 -14.92 10.78
CA GLU A 240 -32.07 -15.30 9.75
C GLU A 240 -31.87 -14.53 8.45
N ALA A 241 -31.60 -13.22 8.55
CA ALA A 241 -31.37 -12.35 7.41
C ALA A 241 -30.03 -12.59 6.72
N VAL A 242 -29.00 -13.01 7.46
CA VAL A 242 -27.62 -13.21 6.98
C VAL A 242 -27.18 -14.67 7.17
N PRO A 243 -27.84 -15.64 6.50
CA PRO A 243 -27.60 -17.07 6.70
C PRO A 243 -26.18 -17.53 6.32
N ASN A 244 -25.46 -16.74 5.50
CA ASN A 244 -24.08 -17.02 5.13
C ASN A 244 -23.07 -16.59 6.19
N ASN A 245 -23.49 -15.86 7.22
CA ASN A 245 -22.62 -15.29 8.25
C ASN A 245 -21.52 -14.38 7.67
N GLU A 246 -21.82 -13.66 6.58
CA GLU A 246 -20.87 -12.74 5.96
C GLU A 246 -21.41 -11.31 5.95
N ILE A 247 -20.56 -10.36 6.32
CA ILE A 247 -20.77 -8.93 6.06
C ILE A 247 -19.69 -8.50 5.07
N ALA A 248 -20.11 -8.12 3.88
CA ALA A 248 -19.25 -7.69 2.79
C ALA A 248 -19.24 -6.16 2.66
N PHE A 249 -18.10 -5.63 2.22
CA PHE A 249 -18.00 -4.25 1.76
C PHE A 249 -18.00 -4.23 0.23
N ARG A 250 -18.88 -3.43 -0.39
CA ARG A 250 -18.92 -3.30 -1.86
C ARG A 250 -19.26 -1.89 -2.28
N ILE A 251 -18.61 -1.43 -3.33
CA ILE A 251 -19.02 -0.17 -3.97
C ILE A 251 -20.15 -0.48 -4.95
N VAL A 252 -21.26 0.25 -4.81
CA VAL A 252 -22.42 0.18 -5.69
C VAL A 252 -22.55 1.48 -6.48
N ASP A 253 -23.16 1.41 -7.66
CA ASP A 253 -23.30 2.58 -8.55
C ASP A 253 -24.24 3.65 -7.99
N LYS A 254 -25.21 3.25 -7.16
CA LYS A 254 -26.20 4.15 -6.57
C LYS A 254 -26.64 3.63 -5.22
N THR A 255 -26.71 4.54 -4.25
CA THR A 255 -27.40 4.32 -2.98
C THR A 255 -28.71 5.09 -2.94
N GLU A 256 -29.70 4.58 -2.21
CA GLU A 256 -30.93 5.30 -1.87
C GLU A 256 -30.69 6.36 -0.79
N LYS A 257 -29.72 6.10 0.11
CA LYS A 257 -29.27 7.04 1.15
C LYS A 257 -28.07 7.87 0.67
N SER A 258 -27.87 9.04 1.27
CA SER A 258 -26.85 9.99 0.81
C SER A 258 -25.40 9.55 1.02
N TYR A 259 -25.11 8.66 1.96
CA TYR A 259 -23.72 8.38 2.39
C TYR A 259 -23.37 6.92 2.51
N ASN A 260 -24.16 6.12 3.20
CA ASN A 260 -23.93 4.68 3.29
C ASN A 260 -25.29 4.01 3.27
N GLU A 261 -25.37 2.90 2.57
CA GLU A 261 -26.57 2.08 2.53
C GLU A 261 -26.18 0.66 2.91
N CYS A 262 -27.05 0.05 3.71
CA CYS A 262 -26.92 -1.31 4.14
C CYS A 262 -28.06 -2.09 3.48
N VAL A 263 -27.72 -3.13 2.73
CA VAL A 263 -28.68 -4.02 2.09
C VAL A 263 -28.32 -5.46 2.37
N ILE A 264 -29.32 -6.34 2.39
CA ILE A 264 -29.13 -7.79 2.46
C ILE A 264 -29.31 -8.33 1.04
N GLU A 265 -28.23 -8.84 0.46
CA GLU A 265 -28.21 -9.44 -0.86
C GLU A 265 -27.67 -10.86 -0.76
N ASP A 266 -28.45 -11.84 -1.23
CA ASP A 266 -28.10 -13.27 -1.17
C ASP A 266 -27.73 -13.78 0.23
N GLY A 267 -28.27 -13.16 1.28
CA GLY A 267 -27.96 -13.49 2.67
C GLY A 267 -26.60 -12.95 3.16
N THR A 268 -26.09 -11.91 2.51
CA THR A 268 -24.89 -11.16 2.89
C THR A 268 -25.23 -9.68 3.02
N THR A 269 -24.77 -9.06 4.10
CA THR A 269 -24.87 -7.60 4.24
C THR A 269 -23.87 -6.91 3.33
N THR A 270 -24.30 -5.91 2.56
CA THR A 270 -23.43 -5.05 1.76
C THR A 270 -23.51 -3.60 2.24
N ILE A 271 -22.35 -2.94 2.35
CA ILE A 271 -22.24 -1.51 2.67
C ILE A 271 -21.61 -0.75 1.50
N ALA A 272 -22.24 0.37 1.14
CA ALA A 272 -21.93 1.18 -0.02
C ALA A 272 -21.21 2.51 0.26
N ASN A 273 -20.50 3.03 -0.76
CA ASN A 273 -19.71 4.28 -0.84
C ASN A 273 -18.30 4.23 -0.24
N TRP A 274 -17.45 5.17 -0.68
CA TRP A 274 -16.01 5.17 -0.42
C TRP A 274 -15.55 6.40 0.37
N GLY A 275 -14.97 6.20 1.55
CA GLY A 275 -14.22 7.20 2.29
C GLY A 275 -15.04 8.34 2.93
N VAL A 276 -16.37 8.26 3.02
CA VAL A 276 -17.25 9.34 3.53
C VAL A 276 -18.22 8.81 4.59
N ASN A 277 -18.37 9.56 5.70
CA ASN A 277 -19.30 9.29 6.82
C ASN A 277 -19.29 7.84 7.28
N ILE A 278 -18.10 7.27 7.39
CA ILE A 278 -17.85 5.84 7.60
C ILE A 278 -18.45 5.35 8.93
N SER A 279 -18.61 6.20 9.93
CA SER A 279 -19.28 5.88 11.21
C SER A 279 -20.75 5.48 11.05
N ASP A 280 -21.39 5.90 9.95
CA ASP A 280 -22.79 5.62 9.67
C ASP A 280 -22.95 4.30 8.89
N ALA A 281 -21.83 3.59 8.66
CA ALA A 281 -21.83 2.25 8.10
C ALA A 281 -22.75 1.34 8.93
N ALA A 282 -23.79 0.81 8.30
CA ALA A 282 -24.82 -0.03 8.88
C ALA A 282 -25.81 0.62 9.88
N GLN A 283 -25.97 1.95 9.85
CA GLN A 283 -27.02 2.63 10.64
C GLN A 283 -28.43 2.08 10.37
N GLY A 284 -28.68 1.55 9.16
CA GLY A 284 -29.98 0.99 8.77
C GLY A 284 -30.24 -0.46 9.15
N PHE A 285 -29.39 -1.12 9.96
CA PHE A 285 -29.55 -2.55 10.23
C PHE A 285 -30.91 -2.93 10.81
N VAL A 286 -31.36 -2.25 11.86
CA VAL A 286 -32.67 -2.54 12.46
C VAL A 286 -33.83 -2.36 11.47
N ASP A 287 -33.70 -1.47 10.48
CA ASP A 287 -34.76 -1.22 9.50
C ASP A 287 -34.92 -2.35 8.47
N ILE A 288 -33.89 -3.22 8.33
CA ILE A 288 -33.82 -4.25 7.28
C ILE A 288 -33.90 -5.70 7.83
N LEU A 289 -33.98 -5.86 9.15
CA LEU A 289 -34.20 -7.15 9.85
C LEU A 289 -35.69 -7.33 10.16
#